data_AF-A0A836RG78-F1
#
_entry.id   AF-A0A836RG78-F1
#
_cell.length_a   1.000
_cell.length_b   1.000
_cell.length_c   1.000
_cell.angle_alpha   90.00
_cell.angle_beta   90.00
_cell.angle_gamma   90.00
#
_symmetry.space_group_name_H-M   'P 1'
#
loop_
_entity.id
_entity.type
_entity.pdbx_description
1 polymer ?
#
loop_
_entity_poly.entity_id
_entity_poly.type
_entity_poly.pdbx_seq_one_letter_code
_entity_poly.pdbx_strand_id
1 'polypeptide(L)'
;PGIFTEDLNFIAPEEVDFQFKLGNQKYLINVGSVGQPRNGVPMSSYVVLDGDTVHFRRVEYDFEKTIAKIYAIPDLDNFLGDRLRDGR
;
A
#
# COMPACT_ATOMS: atom_id res chain seq x y z
N PRO A 1 -4.37 0.20 2.42
CA PRO A 1 -5.15 0.06 1.16
C PRO A 1 -6.52 -0.52 1.53
N GLY A 2 -7.51 -0.38 0.64
CA GLY A 2 -8.82 -0.98 0.82
C GLY A 2 -9.91 -0.26 0.04
N ILE A 3 -11.14 -0.75 0.19
CA ILE A 3 -12.31 -0.26 -0.53
C ILE A 3 -13.28 0.33 0.49
N PHE A 4 -13.78 1.53 0.20
CA PHE A 4 -14.90 2.13 0.91
C PHE A 4 -16.13 2.11 0.01
N THR A 5 -17.27 1.65 0.54
CA THR A 5 -18.55 1.59 -0.17
C THR A 5 -19.45 2.78 0.19
N GLU A 6 -20.55 2.98 -0.55
CA GLU A 6 -21.52 4.06 -0.24
C GLU A 6 -22.18 3.88 1.13
N ASP A 7 -22.33 2.63 1.59
CA ASP A 7 -22.87 2.28 2.91
C ASP A 7 -21.85 2.47 4.06
N LEU A 8 -20.75 3.20 3.82
CA LEU A 8 -19.70 3.50 4.79
C LEU A 8 -18.97 2.27 5.36
N ASN A 9 -19.02 1.15 4.64
CA ASN A 9 -18.23 -0.02 4.99
C ASN A 9 -16.81 0.10 4.45
N PHE A 10 -15.86 -0.48 5.19
CA PHE A 10 -14.49 -0.67 4.75
C PHE A 10 -14.24 -2.15 4.51
N ILE A 11 -13.70 -2.49 3.34
CA ILE A 11 -13.30 -3.84 2.97
C ILE A 11 -11.79 -3.84 2.77
N ALA A 12 -11.08 -4.62 3.61
CA ALA A 12 -9.65 -4.83 3.48
C ALA A 12 -9.35 -5.75 2.29
N PRO A 13 -8.22 -5.58 1.59
CA PRO A 13 -7.85 -6.46 0.48
C PRO A 13 -7.81 -7.95 0.85
N GLU A 14 -7.44 -8.27 2.09
CA GLU A 14 -7.36 -9.63 2.62
C GLU A 14 -8.74 -10.30 2.73
N GLU A 15 -9.83 -9.53 2.87
CA GLU A 15 -11.20 -10.06 2.95
C GLU A 15 -11.75 -10.50 1.59
N VAL A 16 -11.07 -10.12 0.50
CA VAL A 16 -11.49 -10.37 -0.88
C VAL A 16 -10.36 -11.01 -1.70
N ASP A 17 -9.42 -11.69 -1.04
CA ASP A 17 -8.28 -12.35 -1.68
C ASP A 17 -7.52 -11.45 -2.67
N PHE A 18 -7.39 -10.16 -2.31
CA PHE A 18 -6.75 -9.11 -3.10
C PHE A 18 -7.41 -8.84 -4.47
N GLN A 19 -8.65 -9.29 -4.71
CA GLN A 19 -9.39 -9.07 -5.95
C GLN A 19 -10.84 -8.65 -5.66
N PHE A 20 -11.25 -7.50 -6.21
CA PHE A 20 -12.59 -6.97 -5.96
C PHE A 20 -13.29 -6.59 -7.26
N LYS A 21 -14.50 -7.13 -7.47
CA LYS A 21 -15.34 -6.81 -8.62
C LYS A 21 -16.22 -5.60 -8.30
N LEU A 22 -16.10 -4.55 -9.10
CA LEU A 22 -16.92 -3.35 -9.02
C LEU A 22 -18.36 -3.68 -9.42
N GLY A 23 -19.31 -3.25 -8.60
CA GLY A 23 -20.75 -3.29 -8.89
C GLY A 23 -21.28 -1.95 -9.39
N ASN A 24 -22.61 -1.84 -9.46
CA ASN A 24 -23.31 -0.63 -9.86
C ASN A 24 -23.52 0.34 -8.67
N GLN A 25 -22.42 0.77 -8.06
CA GLN A 25 -22.39 1.79 -7.01
C GLN A 25 -21.05 2.54 -7.07
N LYS A 26 -20.90 3.60 -6.27
CA LYS A 26 -19.61 4.28 -6.16
C LYS A 26 -18.70 3.59 -5.15
N TYR A 27 -17.41 3.64 -5.44
CA TYR A 27 -16.37 3.12 -4.56
C TYR A 27 -15.26 4.16 -4.42
N LEU A 28 -14.75 4.33 -3.20
CA LEU A 28 -13.50 5.01 -2.96
C LEU A 28 -12.44 3.95 -2.68
N ILE A 29 -11.40 3.88 -3.52
CA ILE A 29 -10.36 2.86 -3.40
C ILE A 29 -9.06 3.53 -2.96
N ASN A 30 -8.57 3.12 -1.80
CA ASN A 30 -7.24 3.47 -1.34
C ASN A 30 -6.23 2.43 -1.84
N VAL A 31 -5.34 2.83 -2.75
CA VAL A 31 -4.39 1.93 -3.41
C VAL A 31 -3.20 1.52 -2.54
N GLY A 32 -3.06 2.14 -1.36
CA GLY A 32 -1.87 2.04 -0.52
C GLY A 32 -0.77 2.99 -0.98
N SER A 33 0.48 2.60 -0.77
CA SER A 33 1.65 3.40 -1.08
C SER A 33 2.75 2.51 -1.64
N VAL A 34 3.39 2.94 -2.72
CA VAL A 34 4.51 2.23 -3.35
C VAL A 34 5.79 2.42 -2.55
N GLY A 35 6.08 3.64 -2.11
CA GLY A 35 7.37 4.00 -1.51
C GLY A 35 7.41 3.96 0.02
N GLN A 36 6.28 4.13 0.69
CA GLN A 36 6.18 4.09 2.15
C GLN A 36 4.78 3.66 2.58
N PRO A 37 4.51 2.34 2.59
CA PRO A 37 3.32 1.79 3.23
C PRO A 37 3.23 2.25 4.69
N ARG A 38 2.02 2.45 5.20
CA ARG A 38 1.77 2.90 6.58
C ARG A 38 0.90 1.95 7.41
N ASN A 39 0.84 0.70 6.99
CA ASN A 39 -0.08 -0.30 7.54
C ASN A 39 0.65 -1.46 8.23
N GLY A 40 1.93 -1.29 8.62
CA GLY A 40 2.72 -2.34 9.28
C GLY A 40 3.23 -3.43 8.33
N VAL A 41 3.01 -3.28 7.02
CA VAL A 41 3.46 -4.22 5.98
C VAL A 41 4.43 -3.47 5.06
N PRO A 42 5.74 -3.79 5.09
CA PRO A 42 6.76 -3.00 4.38
C PRO A 42 6.72 -3.17 2.86
N MET A 43 5.95 -4.13 2.34
CA MET A 43 5.81 -4.36 0.90
C MET A 43 5.10 -3.21 0.20
N SER A 44 5.62 -2.81 -0.96
CA SER A 44 5.02 -1.83 -1.86
C SER A 44 3.58 -2.21 -2.19
N SER A 45 2.68 -1.23 -2.26
CA SER A 45 1.26 -1.43 -2.52
C SER A 45 0.79 -0.56 -3.68
N TYR A 46 0.10 -1.18 -4.63
CA TYR A 46 -0.63 -0.50 -5.70
C TYR A 46 -1.85 -1.33 -6.12
N VAL A 47 -2.64 -0.81 -7.06
CA VAL A 47 -3.75 -1.54 -7.68
C VAL A 47 -3.62 -1.56 -9.20
N VAL A 48 -4.14 -2.62 -9.81
CA VAL A 48 -4.44 -2.67 -11.24
C VAL A 48 -5.96 -2.70 -11.38
N LEU A 49 -6.51 -1.80 -12.19
CA LEU A 49 -7.91 -1.86 -12.61
C LEU A 49 -7.97 -2.53 -13.98
N ASP A 50 -8.54 -3.72 -14.04
CA ASP A 50 -8.76 -4.49 -15.28
C ASP A 50 -10.26 -4.63 -15.52
N GLY A 51 -10.78 -3.85 -16.47
CA GLY A 51 -12.21 -3.66 -16.66
C GLY A 51 -12.88 -3.13 -15.40
N ASP A 52 -13.70 -3.97 -14.78
CA ASP A 52 -14.42 -3.74 -13.53
C ASP A 52 -13.81 -4.51 -12.34
N THR A 53 -12.61 -5.07 -12.49
CA THR A 53 -11.94 -5.83 -11.43
C THR A 53 -10.72 -5.08 -10.93
N VAL A 54 -10.66 -4.87 -9.62
CA VAL A 54 -9.56 -4.20 -8.92
C VAL A 54 -8.66 -5.28 -8.32
N HIS A 55 -7.40 -5.31 -8.73
CA HIS A 55 -6.39 -6.21 -8.19
C HIS A 55 -5.44 -5.44 -7.28
N PHE A 56 -5.45 -5.77 -5.99
CA PHE A 56 -4.46 -5.26 -5.05
C PHE A 56 -3.15 -6.02 -5.22
N ARG A 57 -2.04 -5.29 -5.34
CA ARG A 57 -0.72 -5.88 -5.53
C ARG A 57 0.17 -5.48 -4.38
N ARG A 58 0.81 -6.50 -3.78
CA ARG A 58 1.93 -6.34 -2.87
C ARG A 58 3.19 -6.83 -3.57
N VAL A 59 4.24 -6.03 -3.53
CA VAL A 59 5.51 -6.35 -4.17
C VAL A 59 6.63 -6.18 -3.16
N GLU A 60 7.40 -7.26 -2.96
CA GLU A 60 8.64 -7.20 -2.20
C GLU A 60 9.65 -6.36 -2.96
N TYR A 61 10.39 -5.54 -2.22
CA TYR A 61 11.49 -4.78 -2.75
C TYR A 61 12.56 -4.67 -1.69
N ASP A 62 13.78 -4.40 -2.14
CA ASP A 62 14.93 -4.24 -1.27
C ASP A 62 14.90 -2.85 -0.61
N PHE A 63 14.07 -2.70 0.43
CA PHE A 63 13.99 -1.47 1.19
C PHE A 63 15.30 -1.16 1.94
N GLU A 64 16.08 -2.18 2.29
CA GLU A 64 17.39 -2.01 2.94
C GLU A 64 18.35 -1.19 2.08
N LYS A 65 18.34 -1.36 0.74
CA LYS A 65 19.10 -0.47 -0.17
C LYS A 65 18.68 0.99 -0.07
N THR A 66 17.39 1.27 0.09
CA THR A 66 16.88 2.64 0.23
C THR A 66 17.23 3.20 1.61
N ILE A 67 17.10 2.39 2.66
CA ILE A 67 17.48 2.73 4.03
C ILE A 67 18.97 3.12 4.10
N ALA A 68 19.85 2.30 3.51
CA ALA A 68 21.29 2.58 3.49
C ALA A 68 21.61 3.92 2.78
N LYS A 69 20.88 4.27 1.72
CA LYS A 69 21.02 5.58 1.06
C LYS A 69 20.57 6.72 1.95
N ILE A 70 19.52 6.54 2.75
CA ILE A 70 19.03 7.54 3.70
C ILE A 70 20.08 7.77 4.80
N TYR A 71 20.59 6.71 5.43
CA TYR A 71 21.59 6.81 6.48
C TYR A 71 22.91 7.44 6.02
N ALA A 72 23.22 7.36 4.72
CA ALA A 72 24.41 7.98 4.15
C ALA A 72 24.32 9.50 3.98
N ILE A 73 23.16 10.12 4.23
CA ILE A 73 22.94 11.57 4.08
C ILE A 73 22.83 12.19 5.48
N PRO A 74 23.83 12.96 5.94
CA PRO A 74 23.85 13.52 7.31
C PRO A 74 22.66 14.43 7.65
N ASP A 75 22.07 15.07 6.64
CA ASP A 75 20.94 15.98 6.81
C ASP A 75 19.58 15.25 6.91
N LEU A 76 19.54 13.94 6.66
CA LEU A 76 18.33 13.14 6.80
C LEU A 76 18.33 12.40 8.13
N ASP A 77 17.21 12.47 8.84
CA ASP A 77 17.00 11.67 10.04
C ASP A 77 16.91 10.18 9.69
N ASN A 78 17.66 9.35 10.40
CA ASN A 78 17.65 7.88 10.26
C ASN A 78 16.24 7.30 10.42
N PHE A 79 15.37 7.95 11.20
CA PHE A 79 13.97 7.57 11.34
C PHE A 79 13.24 7.42 9.99
N LEU A 80 13.63 8.20 8.97
CA LEU A 80 13.05 8.11 7.63
C LEU A 80 13.33 6.75 6.95
N GLY A 81 14.48 6.15 7.25
CA GLY A 81 14.84 4.80 6.83
C GLY A 81 14.19 3.74 7.71
N ASP A 82 14.28 3.88 9.03
CA ASP A 82 13.78 2.89 10.00
C ASP A 82 12.31 2.53 9.74
N ARG A 83 11.47 3.55 9.51
CA ARG A 83 10.03 3.36 9.28
C ARG A 83 9.69 2.59 7.99
N LEU A 84 10.61 2.50 7.02
CA LEU A 84 10.41 1.67 5.83
C LEU A 84 10.37 0.18 6.20
N ARG A 85 11.21 -0.25 7.14
CA ARG A 85 11.24 -1.63 7.65
C ARG A 85 9.96 -1.98 8.42
N ASP A 86 9.47 -1.01 9.18
CA ASP A 86 8.24 -1.14 9.98
C ASP A 86 6.96 -0.99 9.13
N GLY A 87 7.05 -0.49 7.90
CA GLY A 87 5.89 -0.14 7.09
C GLY A 87 5.04 0.98 7.72
N ARG A 88 5.68 2.08 8.14
CA ARG A 88 5.06 3.24 8.80
C ARG A 88 5.49 4.60 8.21
#